data_AF-A0A9P7GMF2-F1
#
_entry.id   AF-A0A9P7GMF2-F1
#
_cell.length_a   1.000
_cell.length_b   1.000
_cell.length_c   1.000
_cell.angle_alpha   90.00
_cell.angle_beta   90.00
_cell.angle_gamma   90.00
#
_symmetry.space_group_name_H-M   'P 1'
#
loop_
_entity.id
_entity.type
_entity.pdbx_description
1 polymer ?
#
loop_
_entity_poly.entity_id
_entity_poly.type
_entity_poly.pdbx_seq_one_letter_code
_entity_poly.pdbx_strand_id
1 'polypeptide(L)' 'WRLSVEPMTVKTMYKWIDTAIAWDPDNGGENAALLEYALFPIDIEHGKYALEYNLHRNAPSLSRSSHDYVTVGSFGIYTT' A
#
# COMPACT_ATOMS: atom_id res chain seq x y z
N TRP A 1 7.85 -16.53 11.33
CA TRP A 1 7.78 -15.15 11.86
C TRP A 1 6.42 -14.60 11.43
N ARG A 2 5.47 -14.42 12.35
CA ARG A 2 4.22 -13.70 12.04
C ARG A 2 4.49 -12.25 12.43
N LEU A 3 4.47 -11.33 11.48
CA LEU A 3 4.44 -9.90 11.80
C LEU A 3 3.17 -9.71 12.63
N SER A 4 3.29 -9.18 13.84
CA SER A 4 2.14 -8.69 14.60
C SER A 4 1.47 -7.64 13.71
N VAL A 5 0.29 -7.95 13.19
CA VAL A 5 -0.41 -7.10 12.23
C VAL A 5 -1.25 -6.10 13.01
N GLU A 6 -0.59 -5.23 13.76
CA GLU A 6 -1.30 -4.16 14.45
C GLU A 6 -1.87 -3.17 13.41
N PRO A 7 -3.13 -2.75 13.56
CA PRO A 7 -3.71 -1.74 12.70
C PRO A 7 -2.85 -0.47 12.73
N MET A 8 -2.50 0.04 11.56
CA MET A 8 -1.70 1.25 11.41
C MET A 8 -2.55 2.33 10.74
N THR A 9 -2.35 3.61 11.09
CA THR A 9 -3.07 4.68 10.37
C THR A 9 -2.61 4.81 8.93
N VAL A 10 -3.53 5.19 8.03
CA VAL A 10 -3.23 5.47 6.61
C VAL A 10 -2.07 6.46 6.47
N LYS A 11 -2.09 7.54 7.24
CA LYS A 11 -1.01 8.55 7.27
C LYS A 11 0.34 7.94 7.64
N THR A 12 0.39 7.06 8.63
CA THR A 12 1.63 6.37 8.99
C THR A 12 2.07 5.45 7.85
N MET A 13 1.16 4.72 7.20
CA MET A 13 1.49 3.87 6.04
C MET A 13 2.16 4.67 4.91
N TYR A 14 1.59 5.81 4.52
CA TYR A 14 2.20 6.70 3.52
C TYR A 14 3.61 7.14 3.93
N LYS A 15 3.83 7.52 5.21
CA LYS A 15 5.17 7.88 5.69
C LYS A 15 6.18 6.74 5.57
N TRP A 16 5.76 5.50 5.84
CA TRP A 16 6.63 4.33 5.70
C TRP A 16 6.99 4.08 4.24
N ILE A 17 6.02 4.19 3.33
CA ILE A 17 6.25 4.04 1.88
C ILE A 17 7.17 5.16 1.37
N ASP A 18 6.92 6.41 1.76
CA ASP A 18 7.80 7.54 1.41
C ASP A 18 9.23 7.31 1.88
N THR A 19 9.40 6.81 3.11
CA THR A 19 10.73 6.50 3.66
C THR A 19 11.40 5.36 2.89
N ALA A 20 10.65 4.30 2.53
CA ALA A 20 11.17 3.18 1.76
C ALA A 20 11.61 3.60 0.35
N ILE A 21 10.81 4.42 -0.33
CA ILE A 21 11.13 4.95 -1.67
C ILE A 21 12.36 5.86 -1.62
N ALA A 22 12.45 6.73 -0.60
CA ALA A 22 13.60 7.62 -0.42
C ALA A 22 14.89 6.86 -0.06
N TRP A 23 14.79 5.66 0.50
CA TRP A 23 15.94 4.86 0.92
C TRP A 23 16.46 3.91 -0.16
N ASP A 24 15.73 3.72 -1.27
CA ASP A 24 16.18 2.91 -2.40
C ASP A 24 17.37 3.60 -3.12
N PRO A 25 18.61 3.09 -3.01
CA PRO A 25 19.78 3.75 -3.57
C PRO A 25 19.85 3.66 -5.10
N ASP A 26 19.11 2.72 -5.72
CA ASP A 26 19.11 2.51 -7.17
C ASP A 26 17.98 3.29 -7.87
N ASN A 27 16.94 3.73 -7.13
CA ASN A 27 15.80 4.50 -7.67
C ASN A 27 15.52 5.85 -6.97
N GLY A 28 16.18 6.16 -5.85
CA GLY A 28 15.62 7.06 -4.81
C GLY A 28 16.31 8.41 -4.57
N GLY A 29 17.25 8.85 -5.40
CA GLY A 29 17.87 10.18 -5.25
C GLY A 29 17.07 11.32 -5.89
N GLU A 30 16.57 11.11 -7.11
CA GLU A 30 15.95 12.16 -7.93
C GLU A 30 14.56 11.75 -8.47
N ASN A 31 14.27 10.45 -8.62
CA ASN A 31 12.97 9.95 -9.12
C ASN A 31 11.97 9.57 -8.02
N ALA A 32 12.40 9.48 -6.75
CA ALA A 32 11.53 9.22 -5.60
C ALA A 32 10.41 10.26 -5.44
N ALA A 33 10.69 11.51 -5.80
CA ALA A 33 9.71 12.61 -5.76
C ALA A 33 8.69 12.56 -6.92
N LEU A 34 8.91 11.70 -7.92
CA LEU A 34 8.11 11.64 -9.15
C LEU A 34 7.12 10.46 -9.20
N LEU A 35 7.24 9.48 -8.31
CA LEU A 35 6.26 8.40 -8.23
C LEU A 35 5.01 8.91 -7.52
N GLU A 36 4.07 9.45 -8.30
CA GLU A 36 2.71 9.65 -7.81
C GLU A 36 2.11 8.27 -7.52
N TYR A 37 1.85 7.99 -6.23
CA TYR A 37 1.25 6.75 -5.79
C TYR A 37 0.13 7.01 -4.79
N ALA A 38 -0.82 6.08 -4.75
CA ALA A 38 -1.92 6.10 -3.80
C ALA A 38 -2.23 4.71 -3.26
N LEU A 39 -2.74 4.68 -2.02
CA LEU A 39 -3.27 3.50 -1.36
C LEU A 39 -4.72 3.31 -1.77
N PHE A 40 -5.05 2.16 -2.33
CA PHE A 40 -6.42 1.78 -2.65
C PHE A 40 -6.84 0.63 -1.74
N PRO A 41 -8.04 0.68 -1.14
CA PRO A 41 -8.60 -0.51 -0.52
C PRO A 41 -8.80 -1.60 -1.58
N ILE A 42 -8.48 -2.84 -1.21
CA ILE A 42 -8.56 -3.99 -2.11
C ILE A 42 -9.30 -5.14 -1.45
N ASP A 43 -10.02 -5.89 -2.28
CA ASP A 43 -10.52 -7.21 -1.94
C ASP A 43 -9.66 -8.26 -2.65
N ILE A 44 -9.27 -9.29 -1.89
CA ILE A 44 -8.50 -10.42 -2.39
C ILE A 44 -9.44 -11.63 -2.46
N GLU A 45 -9.75 -12.05 -3.68
CA GLU A 45 -10.55 -13.25 -3.91
C GLU A 45 -9.66 -14.41 -4.37
N HIS A 46 -9.89 -15.60 -3.84
CA HIS A 46 -9.20 -16.79 -4.30
C HIS A 46 -9.73 -17.20 -5.67
N GLY A 47 -8.82 -17.41 -6.62
CA GLY A 47 -9.11 -17.91 -7.94
C GLY A 47 -9.41 -19.41 -7.95
N LYS A 48 -9.51 -19.96 -9.16
CA LYS A 48 -9.88 -21.37 -9.36
C LYS A 48 -8.76 -22.32 -8.92
N TYR A 49 -7.51 -21.85 -8.96
CA TYR A 49 -6.34 -22.65 -8.63
C TYR A 49 -5.72 -22.24 -7.29
N ALA A 50 -5.03 -23.18 -6.64
CA ALA A 50 -4.51 -23.05 -5.27
C ALA A 50 -3.50 -21.91 -5.02
N LEU A 51 -3.10 -21.16 -6.06
CA LEU A 51 -2.18 -20.02 -6.00
C LEU A 51 -2.65 -18.84 -6.86
N GLU A 52 -3.90 -18.85 -7.31
CA GLU A 52 -4.48 -17.76 -8.07
C GLU A 52 -5.23 -16.83 -7.11
N TYR A 53 -4.95 -15.54 -7.21
CA TYR A 53 -5.62 -14.50 -6.43
C TYR A 53 -6.06 -13.39 -7.37
N ASN A 54 -7.33 -13.01 -7.27
CA ASN A 54 -7.90 -11.88 -7.96
C ASN A 54 -7.91 -10.68 -7.01
N LEU A 55 -7.37 -9.57 -7.46
CA LEU A 55 -7.24 -8.33 -6.69
C LEU A 55 -8.18 -7.30 -7.29
N HIS A 56 -9.14 -6.83 -6.50
CA HIS A 56 -10.11 -5.83 -6.93
C HIS A 56 -9.98 -4.56 -6.11
N ARG A 57 -9.77 -3.41 -6.78
CA ARG A 57 -9.90 -2.09 -6.13
C ARG A 57 -11.38 -1.85 -5.87
N ASN A 58 -11.78 -1.92 -4.61
CA ASN A 58 -13.19 -1.85 -4.21
C ASN A 58 -13.65 -0.42 -3.85
N ALA A 59 -12.72 0.50 -3.65
CA ALA A 59 -12.99 1.87 -3.23
C ALA A 59 -11.99 2.88 -3.81
N PRO A 60 -12.30 4.19 -3.75
CA PRO A 60 -11.36 5.25 -4.10
C PRO A 60 -10.07 5.21 -3.25
N SER A 61 -9.05 5.92 -3.71
CA SER A 61 -7.79 6.05 -2.98
C SER A 61 -7.99 6.64 -1.58
N LEU A 62 -7.32 6.06 -0.59
CA LEU A 62 -7.26 6.58 0.77
C LEU A 62 -6.42 7.86 0.80
N SER A 63 -6.98 8.90 1.42
CA SER A 63 -6.29 10.19 1.56
C SER A 63 -5.01 10.06 2.39
N ARG A 64 -3.94 10.73 1.96
CA ARG A 64 -2.68 10.84 2.72
C ARG A 64 -2.85 11.48 4.09
N SER A 65 -3.89 12.29 4.27
CA SER A 65 -4.24 12.93 5.55
C SER A 65 -5.22 12.13 6.40
N SER A 66 -5.68 10.96 5.94
CA SER A 66 -6.60 10.12 6.70
C SER A 66 -5.96 9.60 8.00
N HIS A 67 -6.76 9.61 9.06
CA HIS A 67 -6.43 9.02 10.36
C HIS A 67 -7.11 7.65 10.55
N ASP A 68 -7.76 7.13 9.52
CA ASP A 68 -8.36 5.80 9.52
C ASP A 68 -7.27 4.74 9.70
N TYR A 69 -7.65 3.62 10.30
CA TYR A 69 -6.76 2.49 10.49
C TYR A 69 -6.90 1.50 9.34
N VAL A 70 -5.77 0.98 8.89
CA VAL A 70 -5.66 -0.08 7.89
C VAL A 70 -4.93 -1.28 8.48
N THR A 71 -5.42 -2.46 8.13
CA THR A 71 -4.77 -3.75 8.40
C THR A 71 -3.99 -4.22 7.18
N VAL A 72 -2.90 -4.96 7.39
CA VAL A 72 -2.12 -5.52 6.29
C VAL A 72 -3.01 -6.45 5.45
N GLY A 73 -2.89 -6.33 4.13
CA GLY A 73 -3.67 -7.13 3.17
C GLY A 73 -5.00 -6.52 2.76
N SER A 74 -5.44 -5.41 3.37
CA SER A 74 -6.70 -4.73 3.03
C SER A 74 -6.52 -3.58 2.04
N PHE A 75 -5.29 -3.30 1.60
CA PHE A 75 -4.96 -2.23 0.67
C PHE A 75 -3.82 -2.61 -0.27
N GLY A 76 -3.78 -1.97 -1.44
CA GLY A 76 -2.70 -2.06 -2.43
C GLY A 76 -2.12 -0.68 -2.74
N ILE A 77 -0.84 -0.66 -3.12
CA ILE A 77 -0.12 0.54 -3.56
C ILE A 77 -0.12 0.53 -5.08
N TYR A 78 -0.66 1.59 -5.70
CA TYR A 78 -0.71 1.72 -7.16
C TYR A 78 -0.14 3.08 -7.57
N THR A 79 0.59 3.12 -8.68
CA THR A 79 0.96 4.37 -9.35
C THR A 79 -0.30 5.03 -9.91
N THR A 80 -0.39 6.35 -9.77
CA THR A 80 -1.53 7.15 -10.28
C THR A 80 -1.16 7.90 -11.55
#